data_AF-A0A2E8EAC7-F1
#
_entry.id   AF-A0A2E8EAC7-F1
#
_cell.length_a   1.000
_cell.length_b   1.000
_cell.length_c   1.000
_cell.angle_alpha   90.00
_cell.angle_beta   90.00
_cell.angle_gamma   90.00
#
_symmetry.space_group_name_H-M   'P 1'
#
loop_
_entity.id
_entity.type
_entity.pdbx_description
1 polymer ?
#
loop_
_entity_poly.entity_id
_entity_poly.type
_entity_poly.pdbx_seq_one_letter_code
_entity_poly.pdbx_strand_id
1 'polypeptide(L)'
;MVALRTEYLDQFTGARLAEPARVTPTIGDTIMAWVAPLHVGSFGGIGVRLVWLLTGFAPVLLAGTGLILWWTRVIAVRWLHRRVTEAGVGVR
;
A
#
# COMPACT_ATOMS: atom_id res chain seq x y z
N MET A 1 -21.99 -14.72 24.45
CA MET A 1 -21.67 -13.60 23.56
C MET A 1 -21.00 -12.52 24.41
N VAL A 2 -19.73 -12.23 24.18
CA VAL A 2 -18.98 -11.22 24.94
C VAL A 2 -19.13 -9.88 24.21
N ALA A 3 -19.74 -8.89 24.85
CA ALA A 3 -19.82 -7.53 24.35
C ALA A 3 -18.49 -6.82 24.67
N LEU A 4 -17.70 -6.52 23.63
CA LEU A 4 -16.50 -5.71 23.79
C LEU A 4 -16.94 -4.25 23.95
N ARG A 5 -16.81 -3.71 25.17
CA ARG A 5 -17.04 -2.29 25.45
C ARG A 5 -15.70 -1.57 25.44
N THR A 6 -15.57 -0.56 24.59
CA THR A 6 -14.40 0.33 24.58
C THR A 6 -14.48 1.24 25.81
N GLU A 7 -13.43 1.23 26.63
CA GLU A 7 -13.30 2.03 27.84
C GLU A 7 -12.13 3.00 27.63
N TYR A 8 -12.35 4.29 27.82
CA TYR A 8 -11.29 5.29 27.68
C TYR A 8 -10.57 5.42 29.03
N LEU A 9 -9.26 5.13 29.03
CA LEU A 9 -8.40 5.25 30.20
C LEU A 9 -7.51 6.48 30.05
N ASP A 10 -7.35 7.23 31.14
CA ASP A 10 -6.36 8.29 31.22
C ASP A 10 -4.95 7.68 31.11
N GLN A 11 -4.15 8.18 30.18
CA GLN A 11 -2.86 7.58 29.83
C GLN A 11 -1.77 7.76 30.90
N PHE A 12 -1.92 8.71 31.83
CA PHE A 12 -0.90 9.00 32.85
C PHE A 12 -1.28 8.49 34.23
N THR A 13 -2.57 8.46 34.54
CA THR A 13 -3.09 8.07 35.85
C THR A 13 -3.79 6.71 35.83
N GLY A 14 -4.12 6.18 34.66
CA GLY A 14 -4.86 4.91 34.53
C GLY A 14 -6.29 5.00 35.09
N ALA A 15 -6.77 6.20 35.41
CA ALA A 15 -8.14 6.42 35.82
C ALA A 15 -9.07 6.16 34.62
N ARG A 16 -10.18 5.44 34.84
CA ARG A 16 -11.24 5.33 33.83
C ARG A 16 -11.89 6.69 33.68
N LEU A 17 -11.71 7.34 32.53
CA LEU A 17 -12.47 8.52 32.17
C LEU A 17 -13.88 8.01 31.87
N ALA A 18 -14.85 8.40 32.70
CA ALA A 18 -16.25 8.08 32.49
C ALA A 18 -16.64 8.36 31.03
N GLU A 19 -17.57 7.55 30.50
CA GLU A 19 -18.00 7.53 29.10
C GLU A 19 -17.90 8.93 28.47
N PRO A 20 -17.05 9.13 27.43
CA PRO A 20 -16.96 10.43 26.80
C PRO A 20 -18.39 10.82 26.39
N ALA A 21 -18.87 11.94 26.92
CA ALA A 21 -20.21 12.47 26.64
C ALA A 21 -20.43 12.34 25.14
N ARG A 22 -21.38 11.49 24.70
CA ARG A 22 -21.57 11.05 23.30
C ARG A 22 -21.21 12.18 22.34
N VAL A 23 -19.95 12.23 21.91
CA VAL A 23 -19.48 13.29 21.03
C VAL A 23 -20.14 12.95 19.73
N THR A 24 -21.06 13.79 19.28
CA THR A 24 -21.71 13.61 18.00
C THR A 24 -20.58 13.65 16.98
N PRO A 25 -20.30 12.54 16.26
CA PRO A 25 -19.12 12.46 15.42
C PRO A 25 -19.21 13.58 14.39
N THR A 26 -18.13 14.35 14.25
CA THR A 26 -18.05 15.33 13.19
C THR A 26 -18.02 14.62 11.82
N ILE A 27 -18.25 15.36 10.76
CA ILE A 27 -18.08 14.83 9.39
C ILE A 27 -16.64 14.31 9.21
N GLY A 28 -15.66 15.01 9.80
CA GLY A 28 -14.25 14.60 9.80
C GLY A 28 -14.05 13.25 10.49
N ASP A 29 -14.61 13.07 11.68
CA ASP A 29 -14.51 11.80 12.42
C ASP A 29 -15.14 10.64 11.66
N THR A 30 -16.25 10.90 10.96
CA THR A 30 -16.94 9.90 10.14
C THR A 30 -16.10 9.47 8.94
N ILE A 31 -15.47 10.43 8.25
CA ILE A 31 -14.55 10.14 7.14
C ILE A 31 -13.34 9.34 7.65
N MET A 32 -12.73 9.76 8.76
CA MET A 32 -11.58 9.08 9.34
C MET A 32 -11.91 7.65 9.79
N ALA A 33 -13.13 7.43 10.30
CA ALA A 33 -13.61 6.10 10.63
C ALA A 33 -13.71 5.16 9.41
N TRP A 34 -13.88 5.69 8.19
CA TRP A 34 -13.91 4.90 6.96
C TRP A 34 -12.53 4.61 6.38
N VAL A 35 -11.52 5.45 6.67
CA VAL A 35 -10.16 5.28 6.12
C VAL A 35 -9.60 3.90 6.45
N ALA A 36 -9.66 3.50 7.72
CA ALA A 36 -9.12 2.21 8.15
C ALA A 36 -9.76 1.01 7.41
N PRO A 37 -11.09 0.81 7.46
CA PRO A 37 -11.71 -0.35 6.81
C PRO A 37 -11.58 -0.33 5.29
N LEU A 38 -11.64 0.85 4.65
CA LEU A 38 -11.42 0.96 3.20
C LEU A 38 -9.97 0.63 2.83
N HIS A 39 -8.99 1.08 3.62
CA HIS A 39 -7.57 0.84 3.34
C HIS A 39 -7.23 -0.65 3.34
N VAL A 40 -7.76 -1.42 4.31
CA VAL A 40 -7.51 -2.87 4.42
C VAL A 40 -8.55 -3.72 3.69
N GLY A 41 -9.58 -3.12 3.10
CA GLY A 41 -10.67 -3.85 2.41
C GLY A 41 -11.56 -4.67 3.35
N SER A 42 -11.71 -4.28 4.61
CA SER A 42 -12.42 -5.08 5.64
C SER A 42 -13.93 -4.83 5.72
N PHE A 43 -14.52 -4.10 4.77
CA PHE A 43 -15.90 -3.62 4.82
C PHE A 43 -16.95 -4.52 4.11
N GLY A 44 -16.54 -5.43 3.22
CA GLY A 44 -17.49 -6.20 2.39
C GLY A 44 -17.32 -7.72 2.44
N GLY A 45 -16.78 -8.25 3.54
CA GLY A 45 -16.60 -9.69 3.73
C GLY A 45 -15.50 -10.30 2.85
N ILE A 46 -15.62 -11.60 2.55
CA ILE A 46 -14.56 -12.38 1.87
C ILE A 46 -14.34 -11.96 0.41
N GLY A 47 -15.41 -11.61 -0.32
CA GLY A 47 -15.29 -11.20 -1.72
C GLY A 47 -14.45 -9.94 -1.89
N VAL A 48 -14.71 -8.92 -1.07
CA VAL A 48 -13.93 -7.66 -1.08
C VAL A 48 -12.47 -7.91 -0.69
N ARG A 49 -12.21 -8.78 0.30
CA ARG A 49 -10.84 -9.15 0.69
C ARG A 49 -10.05 -9.80 -0.44
N LEU A 50 -10.69 -10.65 -1.25
CA LEU A 50 -10.03 -11.27 -2.42
C LEU A 50 -9.69 -10.23 -3.49
N VAL A 51 -10.62 -9.31 -3.79
CA VAL A 51 -10.35 -8.22 -4.74
C VAL A 51 -9.20 -7.34 -4.24
N TRP A 52 -9.22 -6.96 -2.96
CA TRP A 52 -8.17 -6.14 -2.34
C TRP A 52 -6.80 -6.82 -2.38
N LEU A 53 -6.76 -8.12 -2.14
CA LEU A 53 -5.54 -8.93 -2.26
C LEU A 53 -4.98 -8.87 -3.69
N LEU A 54 -5.83 -9.08 -4.71
CA LEU A 54 -5.42 -9.02 -6.11
C LEU A 54 -4.94 -7.61 -6.51
N THR A 55 -5.63 -6.57 -6.07
CA THR A 55 -5.20 -5.19 -6.28
C THR A 55 -3.85 -4.90 -5.62
N GLY A 56 -3.57 -5.51 -4.46
CA GLY A 56 -2.28 -5.41 -3.78
C GLY A 56 -1.11 -5.97 -4.61
N PHE A 57 -1.36 -6.88 -5.55
CA PHE A 57 -0.33 -7.38 -6.47
C PHE A 57 -0.05 -6.45 -7.66
N ALA A 58 -0.92 -5.48 -7.96
CA ALA A 58 -0.71 -4.54 -9.05
C ALA A 58 0.64 -3.81 -9.02
N PRO A 59 1.11 -3.20 -7.90
CA PRO A 59 2.42 -2.56 -7.86
C PRO A 59 3.58 -3.53 -8.11
N VAL A 60 3.46 -4.81 -7.71
CA VAL A 60 4.49 -5.83 -7.99
C VAL A 60 4.57 -6.10 -9.50
N LEU A 61 3.42 -6.25 -10.15
CA LEU A 61 3.36 -6.46 -11.60
C LEU A 61 3.85 -5.24 -12.38
N LEU A 62 3.47 -4.03 -11.96
CA LEU A 62 3.95 -2.78 -12.57
C LEU A 62 5.47 -2.64 -12.39
N ALA A 63 6.00 -2.90 -11.20
CA ALA A 63 7.44 -2.86 -10.95
C ALA A 63 8.19 -3.88 -11.82
N GLY A 64 7.70 -5.12 -11.89
CA GLY A 64 8.31 -6.18 -12.71
C GLY A 64 8.32 -5.83 -14.20
N THR A 65 7.19 -5.39 -14.75
CA THR A 65 7.09 -4.98 -16.16
C THR A 65 7.94 -3.74 -16.47
N GLY A 66 7.94 -2.74 -15.58
CA GLY A 66 8.80 -1.56 -15.69
C GLY A 66 10.29 -1.91 -15.67
N LEU A 67 10.70 -2.85 -14.81
CA LEU A 67 12.08 -3.33 -14.73
C LEU A 67 12.51 -4.06 -16.00
N ILE A 68 11.63 -4.91 -16.56
CA ILE A 68 11.88 -5.60 -17.84
C ILE A 68 12.04 -4.59 -18.98
N LEU A 69 11.17 -3.58 -19.06
CA LEU A 69 11.26 -2.52 -20.07
C LEU A 69 12.55 -1.71 -19.94
N TRP A 70 12.95 -1.37 -18.71
CA TRP A 70 14.20 -0.67 -18.45
C TRP A 70 15.42 -1.51 -18.87
N TRP A 71 15.44 -2.79 -18.51
CA TRP A 71 16.54 -3.69 -18.86
C TRP A 71 16.69 -3.87 -20.37
N THR A 72 15.58 -4.11 -21.07
CA THR A 72 15.57 -4.33 -22.53
C THR A 72 15.92 -3.05 -23.30
N ARG A 73 15.42 -1.88 -22.89
CA ARG A 73 15.62 -0.65 -23.65
C ARG A 73 16.86 0.15 -23.27
N VAL A 74 17.22 0.19 -21.99
CA VAL A 74 18.33 1.03 -21.53
C VAL A 74 19.60 0.23 -21.43
N ILE A 75 19.53 -0.93 -20.78
CA ILE A 75 20.73 -1.74 -20.54
C ILE A 75 21.15 -2.40 -21.84
N ALA A 76 20.32 -3.26 -22.44
CA ALA A 76 20.71 -4.05 -23.63
C ALA A 76 21.16 -3.20 -24.83
N VAL A 77 20.50 -2.05 -25.08
CA VAL A 77 20.91 -1.11 -26.14
C VAL A 77 22.29 -0.50 -25.86
N ARG A 78 22.58 -0.11 -24.60
CA ARG A 78 23.91 0.41 -24.22
C ARG A 78 25.01 -0.64 -24.35
N TRP A 79 24.72 -1.91 -24.06
CA TRP A 79 25.67 -3.01 -24.28
C TRP A 79 25.95 -3.24 -25.76
N LEU A 80 24.93 -3.18 -26.63
CA LEU A 80 25.10 -3.35 -28.07
C LEU A 80 25.96 -2.24 -28.67
N HIS A 81 25.70 -0.98 -28.32
CA HIS A 81 26.49 0.16 -28.81
C HIS A 81 27.96 0.05 -28.40
N ARG A 82 28.27 -0.35 -27.16
CA ARG A 82 29.65 -0.58 -26.71
C ARG A 82 30.38 -1.62 -27.57
N ARG A 83 29.74 -2.75 -27.84
CA ARG A 83 30.33 -3.85 -28.63
C ARG A 83 30.64 -3.45 -30.07
N VAL A 84 29.78 -2.64 -30.70
CA VAL A 84 30.00 -2.16 -32.07
C VAL A 84 31.19 -1.20 -32.15
N THR A 85 31.32 -0.28 -31.19
CA THR A 85 32.49 0.61 -31.13
C THR A 85 33.80 -0.13 -30.89
N GLU A 86 33.79 -1.16 -30.03
CA GLU A 86 34.99 -1.97 -29.74
C GLU A 86 35.39 -2.85 -30.95
N ALA A 87 34.42 -3.44 -31.64
CA ALA A 87 34.66 -4.23 -32.85
C ALA A 87 35.16 -3.39 -34.03
N GLY A 88 34.75 -2.11 -34.13
CA GLY A 88 35.19 -1.20 -35.19
C GLY A 88 36.60 -0.64 -35.00
N VAL A 89 37.10 -0.60 -33.76
CA VAL A 89 38.44 -0.08 -33.43
C VAL A 89 39.53 -1.15 -33.57
N GLY A 90 39.20 -2.43 -33.36
CA GLY A 90 40.16 -3.55 -33.47
C GLY A 90 40.48 -4.03 -34.90
N VAL A 91 39.88 -3.43 -35.93
CA VAL A 91 40.02 -3.84 -37.35
C VAL A 91 40.90 -2.86 -38.16
N ARG A 92 41.59 -1.92 -37.50
CA ARG A 92 42.51 -0.97 -38.14
C ARG A 92 43.97 -1.27 -37.83
#